data_AF-Q5D9I7-F1
#
_entry.id   AF-Q5D9I7-F1
#
_cell.length_a   1.000
_cell.length_b   1.000
_cell.length_c   1.000
_cell.angle_alpha   90.00
_cell.angle_beta   90.00
_cell.angle_gamma   90.00
#
_symmetry.space_group_name_H-M   'P 1'
#
loop_
_entity.id
_entity.type
_entity.pdbx_description
1 polymer ?
#
loop_
_entity_poly.entity_id
_entity_poly.type
_entity_poly.pdbx_seq_one_letter_code
_entity_poly.pdbx_strand_id
1 'polypeptide(L)'
;MVNEKFKVLTFNCWAVFFPSSTVRKEDRVNAIASKLANGDFDVILLQEIWLESDYRKLRLLLDDKYPYSNYFYCNLIGTGMCIFSKWIIECVFTHPFTTNGYPHLIHQADYYCGKGIGLARITSKEGFRINFYVTHLIARYELDRMLDKYNGHRISQLVEVMEFVRMTSTGSDAIIITGDFNLESNTSAIELLCTSLKLSDAWLNNELNVLKF
;
A
#
# COMPACT_ATOMS: atom_id res chain seq x y z
N MET A 1 21.16 -21.82 -10.43
CA MET A 1 20.21 -21.10 -9.56
C MET A 1 19.70 -19.93 -10.36
N VAL A 2 18.39 -19.86 -10.61
CA VAL A 2 17.78 -18.75 -11.37
C VAL A 2 17.65 -17.57 -10.41
N ASN A 3 18.09 -16.38 -10.83
CA ASN A 3 18.00 -15.15 -10.05
C ASN A 3 17.21 -14.11 -10.87
N GLU A 4 16.25 -13.45 -10.24
CA GLU A 4 15.48 -12.36 -10.84
C GLU A 4 15.62 -11.08 -10.01
N LYS A 5 15.79 -9.94 -10.68
CA LYS A 5 15.74 -8.62 -10.05
C LYS A 5 14.36 -8.04 -10.24
N PHE A 6 13.79 -7.51 -9.17
CA PHE A 6 12.41 -7.04 -9.14
C PHE A 6 12.35 -5.62 -8.56
N LYS A 7 11.65 -4.71 -9.23
CA LYS A 7 11.49 -3.30 -8.83
C LYS A 7 10.06 -3.03 -8.40
N VAL A 8 9.87 -2.67 -7.13
CA VAL A 8 8.55 -2.39 -6.56
C VAL A 8 8.46 -0.93 -6.16
N LEU A 9 7.35 -0.28 -6.47
CA LEU A 9 7.03 1.05 -5.96
C LEU A 9 5.82 0.98 -5.05
N THR A 10 5.89 1.68 -3.92
CA THR A 10 4.72 2.07 -3.14
C THR A 10 4.63 3.58 -3.04
N PHE A 11 3.44 4.15 -3.21
CA PHE A 11 3.26 5.59 -3.13
C PHE A 11 1.83 6.00 -2.75
N ASN A 12 1.70 6.77 -1.67
CA ASN A 12 0.47 7.46 -1.32
C ASN A 12 0.31 8.69 -2.23
N CYS A 13 -0.74 8.70 -3.05
CA CYS A 13 -0.95 9.72 -4.08
C CYS A 13 -1.70 10.97 -3.57
N TRP A 14 -2.25 10.91 -2.36
CA TRP A 14 -3.10 11.95 -1.79
C TRP A 14 -4.17 12.45 -2.78
N ALA A 15 -4.87 11.55 -3.47
CA ALA A 15 -5.91 11.91 -4.46
C ALA A 15 -7.27 12.17 -3.78
N VAL A 16 -7.25 12.87 -2.64
CA VAL A 16 -8.45 13.28 -1.89
C VAL A 16 -9.36 14.10 -2.80
N PHE A 17 -10.64 13.71 -2.89
CA PHE A 17 -11.61 14.34 -3.78
C PHE A 17 -12.38 15.50 -3.15
N PHE A 18 -12.18 15.74 -1.84
CA PHE A 18 -12.84 16.83 -1.14
C PHE A 18 -12.11 18.16 -1.41
N PRO A 19 -12.72 19.14 -2.12
CA PRO A 19 -12.00 20.31 -2.63
C PRO A 19 -11.33 21.17 -1.56
N SER A 20 -11.87 21.25 -0.34
CA SER A 20 -11.25 22.05 0.73
C SER A 20 -10.05 21.37 1.39
N SER A 21 -9.86 20.08 1.15
CA SER A 21 -8.79 19.27 1.77
C SER A 21 -7.66 18.95 0.80
N THR A 22 -7.71 19.49 -0.43
CA THR A 22 -6.71 19.22 -1.46
C THR A 22 -6.50 20.42 -2.37
N VAL A 23 -5.32 20.53 -2.95
CA VAL A 23 -5.00 21.55 -3.94
C VAL A 23 -4.46 20.87 -5.20
N ARG A 24 -4.97 21.29 -6.35
CA ARG A 24 -4.55 20.83 -7.69
C ARG A 24 -4.48 19.30 -7.82
N LYS A 25 -5.47 18.59 -7.27
CA LYS A 25 -5.51 17.12 -7.25
C LYS A 25 -5.37 16.52 -8.66
N GLU A 26 -6.05 17.07 -9.66
CA GLU A 26 -5.93 16.59 -11.04
C GLU A 26 -4.51 16.73 -11.60
N ASP A 27 -3.86 17.87 -11.39
CA ASP A 27 -2.49 18.10 -11.87
C ASP A 27 -1.50 17.13 -11.21
N ARG A 28 -1.66 16.86 -9.91
CA ARG A 28 -0.81 15.91 -9.18
C ARG A 28 -1.02 14.49 -9.67
N VAL A 29 -2.26 14.03 -9.79
CA VAL A 29 -2.56 12.68 -10.29
C VAL A 29 -2.05 12.50 -11.73
N ASN A 30 -2.20 13.52 -12.58
CA ASN A 30 -1.63 13.51 -13.94
C ASN A 30 -0.10 13.39 -13.93
N ALA A 31 0.58 14.22 -13.12
CA ALA A 31 2.03 14.20 -13.03
C ALA A 31 2.55 12.85 -12.49
N ILE A 32 1.87 12.28 -11.49
CA ILE A 32 2.16 10.94 -10.97
C ILE A 32 1.99 9.91 -12.09
N ALA A 33 0.84 9.88 -12.78
CA ALA A 33 0.59 8.95 -13.88
C ALA A 33 1.67 9.03 -14.97
N SER A 34 2.03 10.24 -15.41
CA SER A 34 3.10 10.44 -16.39
C SER A 34 4.46 9.96 -15.88
N LYS A 35 4.78 10.15 -14.60
CA LYS A 35 6.05 9.67 -14.02
C LYS A 35 6.08 8.15 -13.91
N LEU A 36 4.95 7.52 -13.57
CA LEU A 36 4.81 6.07 -13.49
C LEU A 36 4.88 5.41 -14.87
N ALA A 37 4.22 5.98 -15.88
CA ALA A 37 4.25 5.48 -17.27
C ALA A 37 5.68 5.44 -17.84
N ASN A 38 6.48 6.46 -17.54
CA ASN A 38 7.89 6.54 -17.94
C ASN A 38 8.86 5.89 -16.93
N GLY A 39 8.35 5.37 -15.81
CA GLY A 39 9.14 4.70 -14.80
C GLY A 39 9.57 3.31 -15.25
N ASP A 40 10.40 2.63 -14.46
CA ASP A 40 10.83 1.24 -14.76
C ASP A 40 10.56 0.29 -13.60
N PHE A 41 9.43 0.46 -12.92
CA PHE A 41 8.98 -0.49 -11.91
C PHE A 41 8.35 -1.70 -12.56
N ASP A 42 8.34 -2.82 -11.86
CA ASP A 42 7.70 -4.06 -12.28
C ASP A 42 6.29 -4.19 -11.70
N VAL A 43 6.13 -3.78 -10.45
CA VAL A 43 4.84 -3.67 -9.75
C VAL A 43 4.77 -2.33 -9.03
N ILE A 44 3.61 -1.68 -9.13
CA ILE A 44 3.31 -0.40 -8.48
C ILE A 44 2.09 -0.60 -7.58
N LEU A 45 2.19 -0.20 -6.31
CA LEU A 45 1.10 -0.23 -5.34
C LEU A 45 0.84 1.19 -4.85
N LEU A 46 -0.37 1.70 -5.06
CA LEU A 46 -0.73 3.07 -4.69
C LEU A 46 -1.73 3.09 -3.54
N GLN A 47 -1.66 4.14 -2.73
CA GLN A 47 -2.65 4.47 -1.70
C GLN A 47 -3.30 5.82 -2.00
N GLU A 48 -4.46 6.07 -1.39
CA GLU A 48 -5.27 7.27 -1.55
C GLU A 48 -5.71 7.60 -2.98
N ILE A 49 -5.95 6.58 -3.80
CA ILE A 49 -6.72 6.71 -5.04
C ILE A 49 -8.19 6.51 -4.71
N TRP A 50 -8.88 7.57 -4.27
CA TRP A 50 -10.21 7.42 -3.68
C TRP A 50 -11.36 7.33 -4.69
N LEU A 51 -11.21 7.94 -5.88
CA LEU A 51 -12.26 7.92 -6.90
C LEU A 51 -11.99 6.83 -7.94
N GLU A 52 -13.05 6.12 -8.30
CA GLU A 52 -13.05 5.17 -9.42
C GLU A 52 -12.61 5.82 -10.74
N SER A 53 -12.96 7.09 -10.95
CA SER A 53 -12.49 7.86 -12.11
C SER A 53 -10.98 8.02 -12.16
N ASP A 54 -10.33 8.20 -11.00
CA ASP A 54 -8.87 8.34 -10.92
C ASP A 54 -8.18 7.00 -11.16
N TYR A 55 -8.72 5.92 -10.60
CA TYR A 55 -8.23 4.58 -10.85
C TYR A 55 -8.32 4.23 -12.35
N ARG A 56 -9.48 4.46 -12.99
CA ARG A 56 -9.66 4.22 -14.44
C ARG A 56 -8.71 5.05 -15.29
N LYS A 57 -8.51 6.31 -14.92
CA LYS A 57 -7.56 7.20 -15.61
C LYS A 57 -6.12 6.69 -15.49
N LEU A 58 -5.68 6.30 -14.29
CA LEU A 58 -4.37 5.69 -14.08
C LEU A 58 -4.23 4.39 -14.89
N ARG A 59 -5.24 3.52 -14.85
CA ARG A 59 -5.26 2.28 -15.64
C ARG A 59 -5.06 2.54 -17.13
N LEU A 60 -5.80 3.50 -17.70
CA LEU A 60 -5.67 3.84 -19.13
C LEU A 60 -4.28 4.39 -19.47
N LEU A 61 -3.73 5.26 -18.62
CA LEU A 61 -2.41 5.87 -18.87
C LEU A 61 -1.24 4.92 -18.66
N LEU A 62 -1.44 3.85 -17.87
CA LEU A 62 -0.41 2.88 -17.52
C LEU A 62 -0.52 1.57 -18.32
N ASP A 63 -1.59 1.38 -19.10
CA ASP A 63 -1.95 0.11 -19.76
C ASP A 63 -0.82 -0.47 -20.64
N ASP A 64 -0.09 0.39 -21.36
CA ASP A 64 1.01 0.00 -22.24
C ASP A 64 2.13 -0.76 -21.49
N LYS A 65 2.45 -0.33 -20.26
CA LYS A 65 3.52 -0.93 -19.45
C LYS A 65 3.00 -1.84 -18.35
N TYR A 66 1.79 -1.59 -17.87
CA TYR A 66 1.19 -2.28 -16.72
C TYR A 66 -0.25 -2.71 -17.06
N PRO A 67 -0.43 -3.66 -17.99
CA PRO A 67 -1.76 -4.06 -18.49
C PRO A 67 -2.62 -4.77 -17.43
N TYR A 68 -1.99 -5.28 -16.37
CA TYR A 68 -2.69 -5.96 -15.28
C TYR A 68 -2.82 -5.03 -14.08
N SER A 69 -4.05 -4.78 -13.65
CA SER A 69 -4.30 -3.93 -12.49
C SER A 69 -5.52 -4.39 -11.70
N ASN A 70 -5.54 -4.04 -10.42
CA ASN A 70 -6.67 -4.27 -9.54
C ASN A 70 -6.85 -3.11 -8.57
N TYR A 71 -8.10 -2.75 -8.29
CA TYR A 71 -8.46 -1.87 -7.19
C TYR A 71 -8.98 -2.73 -6.02
N PHE A 72 -8.50 -2.49 -4.82
CA PHE A 72 -8.86 -3.27 -3.64
C PHE A 72 -10.14 -2.71 -3.02
N TYR A 73 -11.30 -3.12 -3.52
CA TYR A 73 -12.59 -2.61 -3.01
C TYR A 73 -12.91 -3.16 -1.61
N CYS A 74 -13.26 -2.26 -0.68
CA CYS A 74 -13.91 -2.62 0.59
C CYS A 74 -14.63 -1.40 1.19
N ASN A 75 -15.54 -1.63 2.15
CA ASN A 75 -16.28 -0.56 2.85
C ASN A 75 -17.06 0.38 1.91
N LEU A 76 -17.53 1.53 2.43
CA LEU A 76 -18.45 2.42 1.72
C LEU A 76 -17.78 3.25 0.61
N ILE A 77 -16.57 3.76 0.87
CA ILE A 77 -15.84 4.64 -0.06
C ILE A 77 -14.74 3.87 -0.82
N GLY A 78 -14.29 2.72 -0.33
CA GLY A 78 -13.16 1.97 -0.90
C GLY A 78 -11.86 2.16 -0.13
N THR A 79 -10.92 1.22 -0.21
CA THR A 79 -9.63 1.31 0.50
C THR A 79 -8.72 2.46 0.06
N GLY A 80 -8.98 3.03 -1.12
CA GLY A 80 -8.05 3.94 -1.78
C GLY A 80 -6.80 3.25 -2.33
N MET A 81 -6.74 1.91 -2.33
CA MET A 81 -5.56 1.15 -2.73
C MET A 81 -5.75 0.48 -4.08
N CYS A 82 -4.69 0.50 -4.88
CA CYS A 82 -4.65 -0.24 -6.15
C CYS A 82 -3.25 -0.75 -6.48
N ILE A 83 -3.20 -1.73 -7.38
CA ILE A 83 -1.98 -2.34 -7.89
C ILE A 83 -1.96 -2.30 -9.41
N PHE A 84 -0.78 -2.06 -9.98
CA PHE A 84 -0.47 -2.16 -11.40
C PHE A 84 0.75 -3.06 -11.59
N SER A 85 0.72 -3.95 -12.58
CA SER A 85 1.70 -5.00 -12.78
C SER A 85 1.99 -5.22 -14.26
N LYS A 86 3.27 -5.51 -14.57
CA LYS A 86 3.70 -5.99 -15.89
C LYS A 86 3.19 -7.40 -16.22
N TRP A 87 2.91 -8.22 -15.20
CA TRP A 87 2.50 -9.62 -15.35
C TRP A 87 1.12 -9.90 -14.75
N ILE A 88 0.53 -11.02 -15.16
CA ILE A 88 -0.81 -11.46 -14.77
C ILE A 88 -0.92 -11.52 -13.24
N ILE A 89 -1.99 -10.91 -12.73
CA ILE A 89 -2.40 -11.05 -11.33
C ILE A 89 -3.28 -12.31 -11.25
N GLU A 90 -2.78 -13.36 -10.61
CA GLU A 90 -3.42 -14.67 -10.54
C GLU A 90 -4.64 -14.67 -9.60
N CYS A 91 -4.51 -13.97 -8.48
CA CYS A 91 -5.60 -13.80 -7.53
C CYS A 91 -5.45 -12.50 -6.75
N VAL A 92 -6.59 -12.01 -6.26
CA VAL A 92 -6.68 -10.84 -5.40
C VAL A 92 -7.55 -11.14 -4.19
N PHE A 93 -7.20 -10.57 -3.04
CA PHE A 93 -8.02 -10.64 -1.84
C PHE A 93 -7.92 -9.32 -1.08
N THR A 94 -8.95 -8.93 -0.36
CA THR A 94 -8.97 -7.68 0.42
C THR A 94 -9.59 -7.95 1.78
N HIS A 95 -8.90 -7.52 2.83
CA HIS A 95 -9.37 -7.64 4.20
C HIS A 95 -9.54 -6.24 4.81
N PRO A 96 -10.78 -5.81 5.11
CA PRO A 96 -11.01 -4.57 5.84
C PRO A 96 -10.61 -4.75 7.31
N PHE A 97 -9.94 -3.75 7.88
CA PHE A 97 -9.61 -3.81 9.31
C PHE A 97 -10.84 -3.63 10.19
N THR A 98 -10.81 -4.27 11.35
CA THR A 98 -11.89 -4.19 12.34
C THR A 98 -11.96 -2.83 13.03
N THR A 99 -10.82 -2.15 13.17
CA THR A 99 -10.70 -0.91 13.95
C THR A 99 -10.29 0.25 13.06
N ASN A 100 -11.25 1.10 12.66
CA ASN A 100 -11.05 2.20 11.68
C ASN A 100 -11.38 3.59 12.23
N GLY A 101 -11.18 3.82 13.52
CA GLY A 101 -11.36 5.13 14.14
C GLY A 101 -12.78 5.36 14.63
N TYR A 102 -13.16 6.62 14.82
CA TYR A 102 -14.40 6.97 15.52
C TYR A 102 -15.45 7.58 14.57
N PRO A 103 -16.70 7.07 14.58
CA PRO A 103 -17.75 7.53 13.66
C PRO A 103 -18.15 9.00 13.90
N HIS A 104 -18.04 9.50 15.12
CA HIS A 104 -18.42 10.87 15.45
C HIS A 104 -17.37 11.92 15.01
N LEU A 105 -16.16 11.50 14.64
CA LEU A 105 -15.09 12.39 14.15
C LEU A 105 -15.12 12.48 12.62
N ILE A 106 -16.21 13.05 12.09
CA ILE A 106 -16.48 13.12 10.64
C ILE A 106 -15.32 13.76 9.86
N HIS A 107 -14.69 14.79 10.43
CA HIS A 107 -13.57 15.50 9.82
C HIS A 107 -12.31 14.64 9.61
N GLN A 108 -12.24 13.46 10.22
CA GLN A 108 -11.10 12.55 10.12
C GLN A 108 -11.33 11.46 9.07
N ALA A 109 -12.54 11.27 8.55
CA ALA A 109 -12.87 10.42 7.38
C ALA A 109 -12.45 8.93 7.38
N ASP A 110 -11.41 8.47 8.09
CA ASP A 110 -10.86 7.11 8.08
C ASP A 110 -11.92 6.04 8.39
N TYR A 111 -12.86 6.36 9.28
CA TYR A 111 -13.98 5.48 9.62
C TYR A 111 -14.86 5.17 8.40
N TYR A 112 -15.05 6.14 7.50
CA TYR A 112 -15.90 6.00 6.31
C TYR A 112 -15.13 5.54 5.07
N CYS A 113 -13.86 5.95 4.95
CA CYS A 113 -12.97 5.51 3.89
C CYS A 113 -12.75 3.99 3.97
N GLY A 114 -12.55 3.47 5.18
CA GLY A 114 -12.36 2.06 5.41
C GLY A 114 -10.94 1.63 5.09
N LYS A 115 -10.16 1.35 6.13
CA LYS A 115 -8.78 0.88 6.01
C LYS A 115 -8.74 -0.64 5.90
N GLY A 116 -7.65 -1.15 5.36
CA GLY A 116 -7.48 -2.59 5.16
C GLY A 116 -6.16 -2.94 4.52
N ILE A 117 -6.04 -4.23 4.20
CA ILE A 117 -4.91 -4.82 3.48
C ILE A 117 -5.41 -5.51 2.21
N GLY A 118 -4.74 -5.25 1.09
CA GLY A 118 -4.93 -5.93 -0.18
C GLY A 118 -3.81 -6.94 -0.42
N LEU A 119 -4.15 -8.11 -0.98
CA LEU A 119 -3.23 -9.12 -1.50
C LEU A 119 -3.42 -9.25 -3.00
N ALA A 120 -2.33 -9.28 -3.74
CA ALA A 120 -2.29 -9.72 -5.13
C ALA A 120 -1.15 -10.74 -5.32
N ARG A 121 -1.45 -11.90 -5.91
CA ARG A 121 -0.43 -12.87 -6.30
C ARG A 121 -0.05 -12.69 -7.76
N ILE A 122 1.24 -12.58 -8.03
CA ILE A 122 1.78 -12.41 -9.38
C ILE A 122 2.86 -13.47 -9.61
N THR A 123 2.82 -14.11 -10.77
CA THR A 123 3.96 -14.92 -11.26
C THR A 123 4.88 -14.02 -12.08
N SER A 124 6.13 -13.92 -11.65
CA SER A 124 7.15 -13.08 -12.27
C SER A 124 7.61 -13.62 -13.63
N LYS A 125 8.50 -12.90 -14.31
CA LYS A 125 8.99 -13.30 -15.63
C LYS A 125 9.71 -14.65 -15.59
N GLU A 126 10.49 -14.90 -14.54
CA GLU A 126 11.24 -16.15 -14.38
C GLU A 126 10.44 -17.26 -13.66
N GLY A 127 9.15 -17.01 -13.38
CA GLY A 127 8.23 -18.02 -12.85
C GLY A 127 8.09 -18.06 -11.32
N PHE A 128 8.62 -17.08 -10.59
CA PHE A 128 8.46 -16.99 -9.14
C PHE A 128 7.06 -16.48 -8.78
N ARG A 129 6.37 -17.18 -7.87
CA ARG A 129 5.09 -16.75 -7.31
C ARG A 129 5.33 -15.79 -6.17
N ILE A 130 5.04 -14.52 -6.38
CA ILE A 130 5.26 -13.46 -5.39
C ILE A 130 3.91 -12.94 -4.91
N ASN A 131 3.73 -12.92 -3.60
CA ASN A 131 2.58 -12.30 -2.96
C ASN A 131 2.90 -10.84 -2.63
N PHE A 132 2.15 -9.91 -3.22
CA PHE A 132 2.22 -8.49 -2.95
C PHE A 132 1.10 -8.08 -2.00
N TYR A 133 1.49 -7.42 -0.92
CA TYR A 133 0.57 -6.83 0.04
C TYR A 133 0.66 -5.31 -0.01
N VAL A 134 -0.50 -4.65 -0.01
CA VAL A 134 -0.61 -3.19 0.15
C VAL A 134 -1.52 -2.89 1.32
N THR A 135 -1.10 -1.99 2.19
CA THR A 135 -1.91 -1.51 3.31
C THR A 135 -1.94 0.01 3.36
N HIS A 136 -2.98 0.54 3.99
CA HIS A 136 -3.04 1.93 4.41
C HIS A 136 -3.60 1.90 5.83
N LEU A 137 -2.76 2.14 6.85
CA LEU A 137 -3.21 2.16 8.24
C LEU A 137 -3.93 3.48 8.56
N ILE A 138 -4.60 3.54 9.70
CA ILE A 138 -5.29 4.74 10.17
C ILE A 138 -4.30 5.89 10.38
N ALA A 139 -4.65 7.08 9.91
CA ALA A 139 -3.77 8.23 9.94
C ALA A 139 -3.44 8.69 11.37
N ARG A 140 -2.28 9.31 11.52
CA ARG A 140 -1.92 10.05 12.74
C ARG A 140 -2.37 11.50 12.59
N TYR A 141 -3.37 11.88 13.41
CA TYR A 141 -3.94 13.22 13.41
C TYR A 141 -3.23 14.22 14.32
N GLU A 142 -2.26 13.76 15.12
CA GLU A 142 -1.48 14.59 16.04
C GLU A 142 0.02 14.43 15.80
N LEU A 143 0.75 15.54 15.75
CA LEU A 143 2.20 15.50 15.54
C LEU A 143 2.94 15.01 16.80
N ASP A 144 2.45 15.39 17.98
CA ASP A 144 2.96 14.89 19.25
C ASP A 144 2.47 13.45 19.48
N ARG A 145 3.42 12.51 19.53
CA ARG A 145 3.16 11.08 19.75
C ARG A 145 2.41 10.83 21.06
N MET A 146 2.60 11.66 22.08
CA MET A 146 1.94 11.49 23.37
C MET A 146 0.45 11.84 23.32
N LEU A 147 0.02 12.60 22.31
CA LEU A 147 -1.38 12.99 22.09
C LEU A 147 -2.10 12.11 21.06
N ASP A 148 -1.37 11.15 20.49
CA ASP A 148 -1.85 10.29 19.41
C ASP A 148 -2.81 9.20 19.90
N LYS A 149 -4.11 9.54 19.85
CA LYS A 149 -5.21 8.65 20.22
C LYS A 149 -5.36 7.43 19.30
N TYR A 150 -4.67 7.41 18.16
CA TYR A 150 -4.78 6.37 17.14
C TYR A 150 -3.65 5.35 17.17
N ASN A 151 -2.67 5.50 18.06
CA ASN A 151 -1.59 4.53 18.17
C ASN A 151 -2.11 3.10 18.46
N GLY A 152 -3.06 2.95 19.37
CA GLY A 152 -3.69 1.65 19.65
C GLY A 152 -4.45 1.08 18.45
N HIS A 153 -5.06 1.94 17.63
CA HIS A 153 -5.74 1.51 16.41
C HIS A 153 -4.72 0.99 15.38
N ARG A 154 -3.63 1.73 15.14
CA ARG A 154 -2.58 1.27 14.22
C ARG A 154 -1.94 -0.04 14.68
N ILE A 155 -1.69 -0.22 15.97
CA ILE A 155 -1.18 -1.50 16.49
C ILE A 155 -2.19 -2.63 16.26
N SER A 156 -3.48 -2.41 16.52
CA SER A 156 -4.52 -3.41 16.23
C SER A 156 -4.56 -3.79 14.75
N GLN A 157 -4.55 -2.80 13.85
CA GLN A 157 -4.52 -3.03 12.41
C GLN A 157 -3.24 -3.75 11.98
N LEU A 158 -2.10 -3.43 12.58
CA LEU A 158 -0.83 -4.09 12.28
C LEU A 158 -0.82 -5.56 12.71
N VAL A 159 -1.48 -5.90 13.82
CA VAL A 159 -1.71 -7.29 14.21
C VAL A 159 -2.57 -8.01 13.18
N GLU A 160 -3.65 -7.37 12.70
CA GLU A 160 -4.44 -7.93 11.60
C GLU A 160 -3.61 -8.13 10.33
N VAL A 161 -2.73 -7.20 9.97
CA VAL A 161 -1.78 -7.35 8.85
C VAL A 161 -0.90 -8.59 9.05
N MET A 162 -0.32 -8.77 10.25
CA MET A 162 0.54 -9.90 10.54
C MET A 162 -0.19 -11.24 10.39
N GLU A 163 -1.37 -11.37 10.98
CA GLU A 163 -2.14 -12.62 10.89
C GLU A 163 -2.65 -12.88 9.47
N PHE A 164 -3.09 -11.83 8.76
CA PHE A 164 -3.50 -11.96 7.36
C PHE A 164 -2.37 -12.50 6.50
N VAL A 165 -1.17 -11.90 6.58
CA VAL A 165 0.00 -12.35 5.81
C VAL A 165 0.40 -13.77 6.18
N ARG A 166 0.38 -14.15 7.46
CA ARG A 166 0.67 -15.54 7.88
C ARG A 166 -0.29 -16.53 7.22
N MET A 167 -1.58 -16.22 7.19
CA MET A 167 -2.60 -17.09 6.62
C MET A 167 -2.54 -17.17 5.09
N THR A 168 -2.12 -16.10 4.41
CA THR A 168 -2.19 -16.03 2.94
C THR A 168 -0.85 -16.19 2.21
N SER A 169 0.28 -16.15 2.93
CA SER A 169 1.63 -16.29 2.36
C SER A 169 1.98 -17.72 1.93
N THR A 170 1.20 -18.72 2.34
CA THR A 170 1.46 -20.10 1.95
C THR A 170 1.43 -20.26 0.42
N GLY A 171 2.45 -20.93 -0.12
CA GLY A 171 2.57 -21.25 -1.55
C GLY A 171 3.13 -20.14 -2.44
N SER A 172 3.62 -19.03 -1.88
CA SER A 172 4.46 -18.06 -2.61
C SER A 172 5.94 -18.32 -2.34
N ASP A 173 6.79 -18.08 -3.33
CA ASP A 173 8.25 -18.12 -3.22
C ASP A 173 8.80 -16.91 -2.46
N ALA A 174 8.10 -15.77 -2.52
CA ALA A 174 8.43 -14.57 -1.77
C ALA A 174 7.18 -13.74 -1.42
N ILE A 175 7.31 -12.94 -0.37
CA ILE A 175 6.32 -11.92 0.01
C ILE A 175 6.92 -10.53 -0.05
N ILE A 176 6.11 -9.55 -0.46
CA ILE A 176 6.48 -8.14 -0.45
C ILE A 176 5.33 -7.37 0.19
N ILE A 177 5.61 -6.69 1.30
CA ILE A 177 4.61 -5.91 2.03
C ILE A 177 4.95 -4.44 1.86
N THR A 178 3.96 -3.68 1.41
CA THR A 178 4.08 -2.25 1.10
C THR A 178 2.88 -1.49 1.61
N GLY A 179 2.95 -0.17 1.58
CA GLY A 179 1.83 0.66 1.96
C GLY A 179 2.23 1.91 2.71
N ASP A 180 1.21 2.65 3.11
CA ASP A 180 1.34 3.74 4.08
C ASP A 180 0.95 3.22 5.46
N PHE A 181 1.97 2.95 6.27
CA PHE A 181 1.78 2.43 7.62
C PHE A 181 1.35 3.51 8.62
N ASN A 182 1.43 4.80 8.27
CA ASN A 182 1.24 5.89 9.23
C ASN A 182 2.05 5.70 10.54
N LEU A 183 3.19 5.01 10.43
CA LEU A 183 4.14 4.71 11.50
C LEU A 183 5.52 5.13 11.03
N GLU A 184 6.30 5.68 11.96
CA GLU A 184 7.70 5.99 11.71
C GLU A 184 8.53 4.70 11.73
N SER A 185 9.61 4.65 10.94
CA SER A 185 10.41 3.44 10.70
C SER A 185 11.09 2.89 11.96
N ASN A 186 11.33 3.73 12.97
CA ASN A 186 11.99 3.36 14.23
C ASN A 186 11.02 3.02 15.38
N THR A 187 9.77 2.69 15.07
CA THR A 187 8.78 2.33 16.09
C THR A 187 8.83 0.85 16.42
N SER A 188 8.56 0.50 17.68
CA SER A 188 8.45 -0.91 18.12
C SER A 188 7.37 -1.69 17.37
N ALA A 189 6.37 -1.00 16.82
CA ALA A 189 5.35 -1.59 15.97
C ALA A 189 5.95 -2.13 14.66
N ILE A 190 6.80 -1.35 13.97
CA ILE A 190 7.50 -1.79 12.76
C ILE A 190 8.50 -2.92 13.08
N GLU A 191 9.22 -2.80 14.20
CA GLU A 191 10.12 -3.87 14.67
C GLU A 191 9.37 -5.19 14.92
N LEU A 192 8.19 -5.11 15.55
CA LEU A 192 7.32 -6.27 15.79
C LEU A 192 6.86 -6.89 14.47
N LEU A 193 6.42 -6.08 13.50
CA LEU A 193 6.02 -6.55 12.17
C LEU A 193 7.17 -7.32 11.50
N CYS A 194 8.35 -6.72 11.43
CA CYS A 194 9.52 -7.30 10.78
C CYS A 194 9.96 -8.59 11.47
N THR A 195 10.01 -8.61 12.79
CA THR A 195 10.41 -9.79 13.56
C THR A 195 9.41 -10.92 13.43
N SER A 196 8.12 -10.61 13.53
CA SER A 196 7.00 -11.55 13.47
C SER A 196 6.91 -12.29 12.12
N LEU A 197 7.17 -11.58 11.03
CA LEU A 197 7.08 -12.09 9.66
C LEU A 197 8.45 -12.38 9.03
N LYS A 198 9.54 -12.26 9.80
CA LYS A 198 10.94 -12.44 9.34
C LYS A 198 11.27 -11.62 8.10
N LEU A 199 10.85 -10.35 8.11
CA LEU A 199 11.02 -9.43 6.98
C LEU A 199 12.38 -8.72 7.07
N SER A 200 12.87 -8.32 5.90
CA SER A 200 13.97 -7.37 5.77
C SER A 200 13.41 -6.02 5.33
N ASP A 201 13.80 -4.95 6.01
CA ASP A 201 13.40 -3.59 5.63
C ASP A 201 14.17 -3.14 4.38
N ALA A 202 13.44 -2.82 3.31
CA ALA A 202 14.04 -2.51 2.01
C ALA A 202 14.83 -1.19 1.98
N TRP A 203 14.64 -0.29 2.96
CA TRP A 203 15.37 0.98 3.06
C TRP A 203 16.58 0.85 3.98
N LEU A 204 16.37 0.32 5.19
CA LEU A 204 17.41 0.21 6.21
C LEU A 204 18.42 -0.90 5.91
N ASN A 205 17.97 -2.02 5.33
CA ASN A 205 18.84 -3.16 5.02
C ASN A 205 19.34 -3.14 3.57
N ASN A 206 19.21 -2.02 2.87
CA ASN A 206 19.76 -1.87 1.53
C ASN A 206 21.29 -1.73 1.64
N GLU A 207 22.03 -2.75 1.20
CA GLU A 207 23.50 -2.74 1.21
C GLU A 207 24.10 -1.57 0.40
N LEU A 208 23.32 -0.96 -0.51
CA LEU A 208 23.72 0.24 -1.25
C LEU A 208 23.70 1.52 -0.39
N ASN A 209 23.04 1.53 0.77
CA ASN A 209 22.99 2.65 1.70
C ASN A 209 24.14 2.67 2.71
N VAL A 210 25.09 1.72 2.66
CA VAL A 210 26.32 1.72 3.47
C VAL A 210 27.34 2.76 2.96
N LEU A 211 27.02 3.49 1.89
CA LEU A 211 27.82 4.61 1.41
C LEU A 211 27.02 5.93 1.45
N LYS A 212 27.33 6.72 2.49
CA LYS A 212 27.15 8.19 2.63
C LYS A 212 25.72 8.65 2.92
N PHE A 213 25.46 9.47 3.94
CA PHE A 213 26.22 10.63 4.42
C PHE A 213 26.64 10.55 5.89
#